data_AF-A0A920MWM5-F1
#
_entry.id   AF-A0A920MWM5-F1
#
_cell.length_a   1.000
_cell.length_b   1.000
_cell.length_c   1.000
_cell.angle_alpha   90.00
_cell.angle_beta   90.00
_cell.angle_gamma   90.00
#
_symmetry.space_group_name_H-M   'P 1'
#
loop_
_entity.id
_entity.type
_entity.pdbx_description
1 polymer ?
#
loop_
_entity_poly.entity_id
_entity_poly.type
_entity_poly.pdbx_seq_one_letter_code
_entity_poly.pdbx_strand_id
1 'polypeptide(L)'
;MDGDDEPINAINDKPTRGKAKALLVKIKRGAIERPAMPEVSETPAPTSTQNKENPPSEATSEDKSEPEAELIERLVAAGINGNMDEINALENKVLRGKIKAAIVKAKRATS
;
A
#
# COMPACT_ATOMS: atom_id res chain seq x y z
N MET A 1 3.02 2.04 -28.08
CA MET A 1 3.94 0.94 -28.41
C MET A 1 3.30 -0.34 -27.91
N ASP A 2 2.53 -1.02 -28.76
CA ASP A 2 1.99 -2.33 -28.42
C ASP A 2 3.10 -3.35 -28.64
N GLY A 3 3.86 -3.63 -27.57
CA GLY A 3 4.90 -4.64 -27.58
C GLY A 3 4.33 -6.05 -27.64
N ASP A 4 5.06 -6.96 -28.30
CA ASP A 4 4.67 -8.35 -28.52
C ASP A 4 4.43 -9.12 -27.21
N ASP A 5 3.23 -9.69 -27.06
CA ASP A 5 2.82 -10.51 -25.91
C ASP A 5 3.17 -12.01 -26.07
N GLU A 6 3.62 -12.42 -27.26
CA GLU A 6 4.09 -13.77 -27.62
C GLU A 6 5.07 -14.39 -26.60
N PRO A 7 6.15 -13.71 -26.17
CA PRO A 7 7.10 -14.30 -25.21
C PRO A 7 6.50 -14.56 -23.83
N ILE A 8 5.51 -13.76 -23.41
CA ILE A 8 4.84 -13.96 -22.11
C ILE A 8 3.91 -15.17 -22.18
N ASN A 9 3.20 -15.35 -23.30
CA ASN A 9 2.27 -16.47 -23.47
C ASN A 9 3.00 -17.82 -23.60
N ALA A 10 4.23 -17.83 -24.11
CA ALA A 10 5.08 -19.02 -24.22
C ALA A 10 5.56 -19.59 -22.86
N ILE A 11 5.46 -18.81 -21.76
CA ILE A 11 5.83 -19.27 -20.42
C ILE A 11 4.83 -20.35 -19.95
N ASN A 12 5.25 -21.61 -19.82
CA ASN A 12 4.37 -22.71 -19.38
C ASN A 12 3.89 -22.58 -17.93
N ASP A 13 4.72 -22.01 -17.04
CA ASP A 13 4.39 -21.82 -15.62
C ASP A 13 3.35 -20.70 -15.43
N LYS A 14 2.14 -21.08 -14.98
CA LYS A 14 1.00 -20.16 -14.80
C LYS A 14 1.29 -19.03 -13.78
N PRO A 15 1.86 -19.30 -12.60
CA PRO A 15 2.27 -18.26 -11.66
C PRO A 15 3.23 -17.23 -12.27
N THR A 16 4.28 -17.68 -12.96
CA THR A 16 5.28 -16.80 -13.57
C THR A 16 4.69 -15.98 -14.71
N ARG A 17 3.86 -16.58 -15.56
CA ARG A 17 3.11 -15.88 -16.62
C ARG A 17 2.21 -14.79 -16.05
N GLY A 18 1.47 -15.10 -14.98
CA GLY A 18 0.59 -14.14 -14.31
C GLY A 18 1.36 -12.93 -13.77
N LYS A 19 2.52 -13.16 -13.15
CA LYS A 19 3.41 -12.09 -12.68
C LYS A 19 3.94 -11.22 -13.82
N ALA A 20 4.39 -11.83 -14.92
CA ALA A 20 4.90 -11.10 -16.08
C ALA A 20 3.81 -10.21 -16.71
N LYS A 21 2.59 -10.73 -16.89
CA LYS A 21 1.44 -9.93 -17.38
C LYS A 21 1.10 -8.78 -16.44
N ALA A 22 1.08 -9.02 -15.14
CA ALA A 22 0.78 -7.98 -14.15
C ALA A 22 1.81 -6.85 -14.18
N LEU A 23 3.10 -7.18 -14.33
CA LEU A 23 4.18 -6.20 -14.45
C LEU A 23 4.04 -5.38 -15.74
N LEU A 24 3.78 -6.03 -16.87
CA LEU A 24 3.56 -5.35 -18.15
C LEU A 24 2.38 -4.36 -18.09
N VAL A 25 1.26 -4.75 -17.50
CA VAL A 25 0.10 -3.87 -17.31
C VAL A 25 0.45 -2.69 -16.40
N LYS A 26 1.27 -2.91 -15.37
CA LYS A 26 1.74 -1.84 -14.47
C LYS A 26 2.63 -0.83 -15.19
N ILE A 27 3.50 -1.30 -16.08
CA ILE A 27 4.33 -0.47 -16.97
C ILE A 27 3.45 0.33 -17.94
N LYS A 28 2.55 -0.35 -18.67
CA LYS A 28 1.63 0.29 -19.64
C LYS A 28 0.73 1.33 -18.97
N ARG A 29 0.31 1.11 -17.72
CA ARG A 29 -0.49 2.04 -16.92
C ARG A 29 0.30 3.24 -16.38
N GLY A 30 1.62 3.30 -16.60
CA GLY A 30 2.48 4.33 -16.01
C GLY A 30 2.53 4.26 -14.48
N ALA A 31 2.12 3.13 -13.90
CA ALA A 31 2.07 2.88 -12.46
C ALA A 31 3.34 2.18 -11.94
N ILE A 32 4.33 2.00 -12.81
CA ILE A 32 5.72 2.04 -12.35
C ILE A 32 6.03 3.51 -12.14
N GLU A 33 5.68 3.96 -10.95
CA GLU A 33 6.15 5.22 -10.39
C GLU A 33 7.66 5.24 -10.60
N ARG A 34 8.10 6.23 -11.38
CA ARG A 34 9.51 6.51 -11.60
C ARG A 34 10.16 6.46 -10.22
N PRO A 35 11.16 5.59 -9.97
CA PRO A 35 11.85 5.66 -8.69
C PRO A 35 12.25 7.12 -8.49
N ALA A 36 11.98 7.66 -7.30
CA ALA A 36 12.38 9.02 -6.96
C ALA A 36 13.85 9.14 -7.34
N MET A 37 14.12 10.01 -8.30
CA MET A 37 15.46 10.23 -8.82
C MET A 37 16.28 10.65 -7.60
N PRO A 38 17.29 9.88 -7.17
CA PRO A 38 18.04 10.24 -5.99
C PRO A 38 18.66 11.62 -6.24
N GLU A 39 18.57 12.51 -5.27
CA GLU A 39 19.25 13.80 -5.33
C GLU A 39 20.75 13.53 -5.32
N VAL A 40 21.38 13.84 -6.46
CA VAL A 40 22.81 13.71 -6.65
C VAL A 40 23.38 15.11 -6.69
N SER A 41 23.54 15.71 -5.50
CA SER A 41 24.62 16.68 -5.32
C SER A 41 25.92 15.91 -5.52
N GLU A 42 26.47 15.98 -6.73
CA GLU A 42 27.73 15.33 -7.11
C GLU A 42 27.92 13.90 -6.58
N THR A 43 27.19 12.93 -7.13
CA THR A 43 27.64 11.55 -7.50
C THR A 43 26.41 10.70 -7.81
N PRO A 44 26.31 10.04 -8.97
CA PRO A 44 25.02 9.56 -9.45
C PRO A 44 24.57 8.29 -8.72
N ALA A 45 23.63 8.47 -7.80
CA ALA A 45 22.42 7.67 -7.61
C ALA A 45 22.57 6.22 -7.08
N PRO A 46 22.43 5.98 -5.76
CA PRO A 46 22.09 4.66 -5.25
C PRO A 46 20.61 4.63 -4.88
N THR A 47 19.91 3.54 -5.21
CA THR A 47 18.83 2.89 -4.43
C THR A 47 18.01 1.99 -5.35
N SER A 48 17.58 0.80 -4.97
CA SER A 48 17.99 -0.08 -3.88
C SER A 48 17.48 -1.45 -4.26
N THR A 49 18.35 -2.41 -4.05
CA THR A 49 18.18 -3.82 -4.37
C THR A 49 17.78 -4.56 -3.09
N GLN A 50 16.81 -5.46 -3.24
CA GLN A 50 16.58 -6.69 -2.47
C GLN A 50 15.92 -6.66 -1.07
N ASN A 51 14.74 -7.30 -1.03
CA ASN A 51 14.35 -8.44 -0.19
C ASN A 51 14.87 -8.51 1.27
N LYS A 52 13.94 -8.49 2.23
CA LYS A 52 13.70 -9.59 3.19
C LYS A 52 12.47 -9.30 4.06
N GLU A 53 11.57 -10.29 4.09
CA GLU A 53 10.87 -10.86 5.27
C GLU A 53 10.25 -9.88 6.30
N ASN A 54 8.91 -10.00 6.48
CA ASN A 54 8.09 -9.44 7.58
C ASN A 54 8.82 -9.33 8.95
N PRO A 55 8.38 -8.49 9.92
CA PRO A 55 7.31 -7.48 9.92
C PRO A 55 7.83 -6.14 10.55
N PRO A 56 7.05 -5.45 11.38
CA PRO A 56 6.33 -4.20 11.08
C PRO A 56 7.25 -2.98 10.93
N SER A 57 6.98 -2.07 10.00
CA SER A 57 7.44 -0.70 10.20
C SER A 57 6.71 0.30 9.33
N GLU A 58 6.40 1.39 10.00
CA GLU A 58 6.03 2.69 9.48
C GLU A 58 6.91 3.13 8.31
N ALA A 59 6.34 3.95 7.44
CA ALA A 59 6.87 5.26 7.05
C ALA A 59 6.17 5.73 5.77
N THR A 60 5.91 7.01 5.50
CA THR A 60 5.88 8.26 6.25
C THR A 60 5.35 9.27 5.23
N SER A 61 4.46 10.16 5.63
CA SER A 61 4.41 11.49 5.01
C SER A 61 4.16 12.45 6.17
N GLU A 62 5.26 12.99 6.68
CA GLU A 62 5.33 14.04 7.69
C GLU A 62 4.59 15.30 7.18
N ASP A 63 3.64 15.83 7.96
CA ASP A 63 3.67 17.21 8.46
C ASP A 63 2.49 17.45 9.44
N LYS A 64 2.86 17.74 10.70
CA LYS A 64 2.11 18.38 11.81
C LYS A 64 0.98 17.66 12.56
N SER A 65 1.32 17.41 13.84
CA SER A 65 0.51 17.59 15.06
C SER A 65 -0.32 16.40 15.58
N GLU A 66 0.19 15.78 16.66
CA GLU A 66 -0.57 15.02 17.67
C GLU A 66 -1.21 13.68 17.19
N PRO A 67 -1.61 12.77 18.10
CA PRO A 67 -1.48 11.33 17.92
C PRO A 67 -2.55 10.73 17.00
N GLU A 68 -2.25 10.65 15.69
CA GLU A 68 -3.07 9.90 14.72
C GLU A 68 -3.34 8.48 15.23
N ALA A 69 -2.36 7.87 15.91
CA ALA A 69 -2.49 6.57 16.55
C ALA A 69 -3.61 6.53 17.60
N GLU A 70 -3.66 7.48 18.52
CA GLU A 70 -4.71 7.55 19.56
C GLU A 70 -6.09 7.83 18.94
N LEU A 71 -6.16 8.69 17.92
CA LEU A 71 -7.38 8.94 17.18
C LEU A 71 -7.90 7.66 16.50
N ILE A 72 -7.01 6.88 15.89
CA ILE A 72 -7.34 5.59 15.29
C ILE A 72 -7.86 4.64 16.38
N GLU A 73 -7.17 4.50 17.50
CA GLU A 73 -7.59 3.60 18.59
C GLU A 73 -8.98 3.96 19.13
N ARG A 74 -9.22 5.26 19.40
CA ARG A 74 -10.52 5.75 19.87
C ARG A 74 -11.63 5.45 18.86
N LEU A 75 -11.41 5.74 17.58
CA LEU A 75 -12.41 5.50 16.54
C LEU A 75 -12.64 4.01 16.29
N VAL A 76 -11.61 3.17 16.41
CA VAL A 76 -11.77 1.71 16.36
C VAL A 76 -12.63 1.22 17.52
N ALA A 77 -12.39 1.69 18.74
CA ALA A 77 -13.21 1.36 19.90
C ALA A 77 -14.68 1.80 19.72
N ALA A 78 -14.90 3.04 19.26
CA ALA A 78 -16.23 3.55 18.94
C ALA A 78 -16.94 2.72 17.86
N GLY A 79 -16.21 2.33 16.81
CA GLY A 79 -16.74 1.50 15.73
C GLY A 79 -17.05 0.06 16.13
N ILE A 80 -16.29 -0.53 17.06
CA ILE A 80 -16.62 -1.83 17.68
C ILE A 80 -17.92 -1.71 18.48
N ASN A 81 -18.10 -0.58 19.18
CA ASN A 81 -19.31 -0.28 19.93
C ASN A 81 -20.52 0.13 19.05
N GLY A 82 -20.35 0.17 17.73
CA GLY A 82 -21.41 0.42 16.75
C GLY A 82 -21.52 1.88 16.26
N ASN A 83 -20.68 2.79 16.74
CA ASN A 83 -20.66 4.18 16.27
C ASN A 83 -19.77 4.30 15.01
N MET A 84 -20.40 4.23 13.82
CA MET A 84 -19.73 4.32 12.52
C MET A 84 -19.79 5.69 11.86
N ASP A 85 -20.57 6.63 12.42
CA ASP A 85 -20.83 7.93 11.81
C ASP A 85 -19.58 8.80 11.82
N GLU A 86 -18.83 8.80 12.94
CA GLU A 86 -17.55 9.52 13.07
C GLU A 86 -16.51 9.01 12.06
N ILE A 87 -16.46 7.70 11.83
CA ILE A 87 -15.53 7.06 10.89
C ILE A 87 -15.92 7.38 9.44
N ASN A 88 -17.22 7.47 9.14
CA ASN A 88 -17.72 7.79 7.81
C ASN A 88 -17.58 9.28 7.47
N ALA A 89 -17.64 10.16 8.49
CA ALA A 89 -17.43 11.59 8.36
C ALA A 89 -15.96 11.97 8.07
N LEU A 90 -15.00 11.06 8.30
CA LEU A 90 -13.60 11.27 7.93
C LEU A 90 -13.45 11.48 6.42
N GLU A 91 -12.96 12.66 6.03
CA GLU A 91 -12.63 13.01 4.65
C GLU A 91 -11.45 12.19 4.12
N ASN A 92 -10.51 11.85 5.00
CA ASN A 92 -9.33 11.07 4.64
C ASN A 92 -9.71 9.59 4.41
N LYS A 93 -9.82 9.22 3.13
CA LYS A 93 -10.15 7.86 2.69
C LYS A 93 -9.16 6.81 3.19
N VAL A 94 -7.88 7.15 3.34
CA VAL A 94 -6.83 6.23 3.80
C VAL A 94 -7.02 5.95 5.30
N LEU A 95 -7.16 6.98 6.14
CA LEU A 95 -7.45 6.84 7.57
C LEU A 95 -8.72 6.03 7.81
N ARG A 96 -9.79 6.34 7.08
CA ARG A 96 -11.04 5.58 7.14
C ARG A 96 -10.85 4.10 6.80
N GLY A 97 -10.03 3.80 5.79
CA GLY A 97 -9.68 2.44 5.41
C GLY A 97 -8.95 1.70 6.53
N LYS A 98 -7.95 2.34 7.14
CA LYS A 98 -7.20 1.80 8.29
C LYS A 98 -8.14 1.47 9.46
N ILE A 99 -8.99 2.41 9.85
CA ILE A 99 -9.92 2.26 10.98
C ILE A 99 -10.93 1.13 10.70
N LYS A 100 -11.57 1.11 9.52
CA LYS A 100 -12.51 0.05 9.15
C LYS A 100 -11.85 -1.33 9.14
N ALA A 101 -10.62 -1.43 8.63
CA ALA A 101 -9.87 -2.69 8.65
C ALA A 101 -9.56 -3.14 10.09
N ALA A 102 -9.15 -2.21 10.96
CA ALA A 102 -8.87 -2.47 12.36
C ALA A 102 -10.13 -2.93 13.13
N ILE A 103 -11.30 -2.33 12.88
CA ILE A 103 -12.58 -2.77 13.46
C ILE A 103 -12.91 -4.20 13.04
N VAL A 104 -12.81 -4.51 11.74
CA VAL A 104 -13.07 -5.87 11.23
C VAL A 104 -12.10 -6.87 11.87
N LYS A 105 -10.82 -6.50 12.01
CA LYS A 105 -9.80 -7.34 12.65
C LYS A 105 -10.11 -7.58 14.12
N ALA A 106 -10.48 -6.55 14.88
CA ALA A 106 -10.84 -6.67 16.29
C ALA A 106 -12.08 -7.56 16.48
N LYS A 107 -13.14 -7.32 15.68
CA LYS A 107 -14.36 -8.16 15.73
C LYS A 107 -14.07 -9.63 15.43
N ARG A 108 -13.19 -9.90 14.45
CA ARG A 108 -12.74 -11.27 14.13
C ARG A 108 -11.88 -11.90 15.22
N ALA A 109 -11.15 -11.13 16.01
CA ALA A 109 -10.35 -11.65 17.13
C ALA A 109 -11.22 -11.98 18.36
N THR A 110 -12.37 -11.33 18.50
CA THR A 110 -13.34 -11.58 19.59
C THR A 110 -14.38 -12.66 19.24
N SER A 111 -14.48 -13.06 17.97
CA SER A 111 -15.38 -14.12 17.49
C SER A 111 -14.68 -15.46 17.41
#